data_AF-A0A661VGQ6-F1
#
_entry.id   AF-A0A661VGQ6-F1
#
_cell.length_a   1.000
_cell.length_b   1.000
_cell.length_c   1.000
_cell.angle_alpha   90.00
_cell.angle_beta   90.00
_cell.angle_gamma   90.00
#
_symmetry.space_group_name_H-M   'P 1'
#
loop_
_entity.id
_entity.type
_entity.pdbx_description
1 polymer ?
#
loop_
_entity_poly.entity_id
_entity_poly.type
_entity_poly.pdbx_seq_one_letter_code
_entity_poly.pdbx_strand_id
1 'polypeptide(L)'
;MDESGDLLPYFIAVRNGDSEHLDVVRHGNEEVLTARFADADFFFRADTRQPLEAFLPRLDTLTFQEKLGSVLDKAHRLEKLAPELGELLGLTPDEMETTRRAVHLCKADLATQMVIELTSLQGVMGREYALRGGESEAVAQAIFEHYLPRFAGDALPAGKPGIVIGLADRLDSLVGLFAVGLVPTGSADPYGLRRAALGLVQILAGRAVTLDLRRAVSMAAAQLPVPAGEEIQAEVLAFIAQRLRGWLLDQGYRYDVVDAVLAERAHDPHLAAQTVSDLALWVERDDWMDLLNAYARCVRIVRSFEEEFPLDPARFVEPATVALHQAYLEARAQVTPQSTVDELFAALQPMIPVINRFFDDVLVMAEDRALRENRLALLQRIAALPGGIVDLSKVEGF
;
A
#
# COMPACT_ATOMS: atom_id res chain seq x y z
N MET A 1 16.67 -25.32 -20.82
CA MET A 1 17.86 -25.00 -20.02
C MET A 1 18.73 -26.23 -19.98
N ASP A 2 20.03 -26.07 -19.78
CA ASP A 2 20.94 -27.20 -19.52
C ASP A 2 20.85 -27.66 -18.06
N GLU A 3 21.68 -28.63 -17.67
CA GLU A 3 21.73 -29.15 -16.29
C GLU A 3 22.20 -28.10 -15.26
N SER A 4 22.85 -27.02 -15.71
CA SER A 4 23.32 -25.90 -14.88
C SER A 4 22.26 -24.79 -14.74
N GLY A 5 21.16 -24.87 -15.49
CA GLY A 5 20.12 -23.85 -15.52
C GLY A 5 20.33 -22.77 -16.61
N ASP A 6 21.36 -22.89 -17.43
CA ASP A 6 21.65 -21.92 -18.49
C ASP A 6 20.70 -22.11 -19.68
N LEU A 7 20.42 -21.00 -20.38
CA LEU A 7 19.60 -21.04 -21.58
C LEU A 7 20.34 -21.76 -22.71
N LEU A 8 19.70 -22.81 -23.24
CA LEU A 8 20.19 -23.49 -24.43
C LEU A 8 19.82 -22.66 -25.68
N PRO A 9 20.62 -22.73 -26.76
CA PRO A 9 20.34 -22.04 -28.03
C PRO A 9 19.25 -22.75 -28.85
N TYR A 10 18.14 -23.10 -28.21
CA TYR A 10 16.97 -23.71 -28.83
C TYR A 10 15.76 -22.78 -28.68
N PHE A 11 14.87 -22.81 -29.66
CA PHE A 11 13.55 -22.19 -29.58
C PHE A 11 12.47 -23.24 -29.76
N ILE A 12 11.27 -22.93 -29.27
CA ILE A 12 10.08 -23.75 -29.44
C ILE A 12 9.08 -22.91 -30.21
N ALA A 13 8.56 -23.45 -31.31
CA ALA A 13 7.47 -22.86 -32.07
C ALA A 13 6.24 -23.77 -31.99
N VAL A 14 5.07 -23.18 -31.80
CA VAL A 14 3.78 -23.88 -31.85
C VAL A 14 3.10 -23.50 -33.15
N ARG A 15 2.72 -24.51 -33.94
CA ARG A 15 1.98 -24.32 -35.19
C ARG A 15 0.62 -25.00 -35.10
N ASN A 16 -0.36 -24.45 -35.82
CA ASN A 16 -1.63 -25.12 -36.05
C ASN A 16 -1.59 -25.77 -37.44
N GLY A 17 -1.40 -27.09 -37.51
CA GLY A 17 -1.24 -27.84 -38.76
C GLY A 17 -0.72 -29.27 -38.53
N ASP A 18 -0.56 -30.04 -39.60
CA ASP A 18 -0.11 -31.45 -39.57
C ASP A 18 1.44 -31.56 -39.59
N SER A 19 2.03 -32.48 -40.35
CA SER A 19 3.49 -32.60 -40.52
C SER A 19 4.03 -32.01 -41.83
N GLU A 20 3.18 -31.46 -42.70
CA GLU A 20 3.61 -30.93 -44.00
C GLU A 20 4.45 -29.66 -43.84
N HIS A 21 5.55 -29.54 -44.58
CA HIS A 21 6.45 -28.37 -44.61
C HIS A 21 7.00 -27.90 -43.25
N LEU A 22 7.22 -28.84 -42.31
CA LEU A 22 7.79 -28.52 -40.97
C LEU A 22 9.16 -27.84 -41.05
N ASP A 23 9.99 -28.26 -41.99
CA ASP A 23 11.31 -27.71 -42.27
C ASP A 23 11.24 -26.24 -42.71
N VAL A 24 10.30 -25.91 -43.61
CA VAL A 24 10.09 -24.54 -44.09
C VAL A 24 9.61 -23.63 -42.95
N VAL A 25 8.64 -24.10 -42.16
CA VAL A 25 8.13 -23.34 -41.00
C VAL A 25 9.24 -23.13 -39.97
N ARG A 26 10.03 -24.17 -39.67
CA ARG A 26 11.18 -24.07 -38.77
C ARG A 26 12.18 -23.03 -39.28
N HIS A 27 12.59 -23.13 -40.54
CA HIS A 27 13.56 -22.23 -41.14
C HIS A 27 13.07 -20.77 -41.13
N GLY A 28 11.81 -20.52 -41.47
CA GLY A 28 11.23 -19.18 -41.39
C GLY A 28 11.24 -18.60 -39.97
N ASN A 29 10.95 -19.42 -38.94
CA ASN A 29 11.08 -18.98 -37.54
C ASN A 29 12.54 -18.74 -37.13
N GLU A 30 13.48 -19.57 -37.60
CA GLU A 30 14.92 -19.37 -37.38
C GLU A 30 15.39 -18.05 -37.98
N GLU A 31 14.98 -17.71 -39.20
CA GLU A 31 15.32 -16.45 -39.85
C GLU A 31 14.77 -15.24 -39.08
N VAL A 32 13.50 -15.30 -38.66
CA VAL A 32 12.86 -14.23 -37.87
C VAL A 32 13.58 -14.03 -36.53
N LEU A 33 13.89 -15.11 -35.80
CA LEU A 33 14.60 -15.03 -34.53
C LEU A 33 16.02 -14.51 -34.72
N THR A 34 16.74 -15.00 -35.73
CA THR A 34 18.12 -14.56 -36.03
C THR A 34 18.16 -13.07 -36.32
N ALA A 35 17.22 -12.57 -37.14
CA ALA A 35 17.11 -11.14 -37.42
C ALA A 35 16.81 -10.32 -36.15
N ARG A 36 15.87 -10.78 -35.31
CA ARG A 36 15.56 -10.12 -34.03
C ARG A 36 16.74 -10.10 -33.06
N PHE A 37 17.52 -11.18 -32.97
CA PHE A 37 18.72 -11.22 -32.13
C PHE A 37 19.85 -10.35 -32.69
N ALA A 38 19.97 -10.24 -34.01
CA ALA A 38 20.91 -9.32 -34.65
C ALA A 38 20.55 -7.85 -34.34
N ASP A 39 19.26 -7.48 -34.41
CA ASP A 39 18.77 -6.15 -34.00
C ASP A 39 19.10 -5.90 -32.51
N ALA A 40 18.80 -6.87 -31.63
CA ALA A 40 19.10 -6.76 -30.20
C ALA A 40 20.61 -6.61 -29.92
N ASP A 41 21.48 -7.42 -30.54
CA ASP A 41 22.94 -7.29 -30.41
C ASP A 41 23.42 -5.93 -30.92
N PHE A 42 22.86 -5.42 -32.01
CA PHE A 42 23.16 -4.09 -32.52
C PHE A 42 22.81 -2.99 -31.51
N PHE A 43 21.58 -2.99 -30.98
CA PHE A 43 21.14 -2.01 -29.98
C PHE A 43 21.98 -2.09 -28.71
N PHE A 44 22.22 -3.31 -28.22
CA PHE A 44 23.03 -3.55 -27.03
C PHE A 44 24.46 -3.01 -27.20
N ARG A 45 25.10 -3.29 -28.35
CA ARG A 45 26.44 -2.77 -28.66
C ARG A 45 26.47 -1.27 -28.88
N ALA A 46 25.38 -0.67 -29.32
CA ALA A 46 25.27 0.78 -29.46
C ALA A 46 25.15 1.43 -28.07
N ASP A 47 24.25 0.90 -27.24
CA ASP A 47 23.96 1.42 -25.90
C ASP A 47 25.16 1.29 -24.95
N THR A 48 25.91 0.18 -25.03
CA THR A 48 27.06 -0.10 -24.15
C THR A 48 28.35 0.65 -24.51
N ARG A 49 28.34 1.54 -25.51
CA ARG A 49 29.48 2.41 -25.84
C ARG A 49 29.67 3.56 -24.85
N GLN A 50 28.64 3.87 -24.07
CA GLN A 50 28.63 4.95 -23.09
C GLN A 50 28.00 4.45 -21.78
N PRO A 51 28.33 5.06 -20.63
CA PRO A 51 27.70 4.69 -19.37
C PRO A 51 26.20 5.01 -19.36
N LEU A 52 25.44 4.30 -18.52
CA LEU A 52 23.99 4.48 -18.38
C LEU A 52 23.59 5.94 -18.10
N GLU A 53 24.39 6.64 -17.28
CA GLU A 53 24.17 8.05 -16.94
C GLU A 53 24.14 9.00 -18.16
N ALA A 54 24.87 8.66 -19.24
CA ALA A 54 24.90 9.47 -20.46
C ALA A 54 23.54 9.53 -21.19
N PHE A 55 22.59 8.66 -20.83
CA PHE A 55 21.23 8.67 -21.38
C PHE A 55 20.29 9.61 -20.63
N LEU A 56 20.63 10.09 -19.43
CA LEU A 56 19.74 10.94 -18.63
C LEU A 56 19.23 12.19 -19.36
N PRO A 57 20.06 12.98 -20.08
CA PRO A 57 19.56 14.17 -20.77
C PRO A 57 18.51 13.86 -21.83
N ARG A 58 18.52 12.64 -22.41
CA ARG A 58 17.55 12.22 -23.43
C ARG A 58 16.17 11.93 -22.86
N LEU A 59 16.05 11.71 -21.56
CA LEU A 59 14.76 11.56 -20.89
C LEU A 59 13.89 12.82 -21.02
N ASP A 60 14.49 13.98 -21.30
CA ASP A 60 13.76 15.23 -21.53
C ASP A 60 12.89 15.17 -22.80
N THR A 61 13.32 14.39 -23.79
CA THR A 61 12.56 14.20 -25.04
C THR A 61 11.36 13.25 -24.88
N LEU A 62 11.28 12.54 -23.76
CA LEU A 62 10.20 11.59 -23.48
C LEU A 62 9.14 12.28 -22.63
N THR A 63 8.00 12.60 -23.21
CA THR A 63 6.89 13.19 -22.46
C THR A 63 6.33 12.18 -21.47
N PHE A 64 6.29 12.54 -20.18
CA PHE A 64 5.54 11.75 -19.19
C PHE A 64 4.05 12.12 -19.25
N GLN A 65 3.73 13.39 -19.10
CA GLN A 65 2.39 13.95 -19.28
C GLN A 65 2.50 15.47 -19.48
N GLU A 66 1.70 16.07 -20.36
CA GLU A 66 1.80 17.48 -20.80
C GLU A 66 1.98 18.52 -19.67
N LYS A 67 1.26 18.38 -18.54
CA LYS A 67 1.33 19.29 -17.39
C LYS A 67 2.35 18.84 -16.33
N LEU A 68 2.76 17.57 -16.34
CA LEU A 68 3.73 17.00 -15.40
C LEU A 68 5.16 16.98 -15.95
N GLY A 69 5.34 17.29 -17.24
CA GLY A 69 6.63 17.40 -17.90
C GLY A 69 7.13 16.11 -18.55
N SER A 70 8.45 16.03 -18.69
CA SER A 70 9.17 14.89 -19.27
C SER A 70 9.41 13.77 -18.26
N VAL A 71 9.94 12.64 -18.74
CA VAL A 71 10.45 11.57 -17.88
C VAL A 71 11.67 12.06 -17.08
N LEU A 72 12.42 13.03 -17.60
CA LEU A 72 13.50 13.68 -16.84
C LEU A 72 12.93 14.50 -15.67
N ASP A 73 11.87 15.28 -15.89
CA ASP A 73 11.19 16.01 -14.82
C ASP A 73 10.67 15.07 -13.74
N LYS A 74 10.12 13.92 -14.16
CA LYS A 74 9.73 12.85 -13.26
C LYS A 74 10.93 12.32 -12.47
N ALA A 75 12.03 11.98 -13.12
CA ALA A 75 13.24 11.49 -12.45
C ALA A 75 13.74 12.48 -11.38
N HIS A 76 13.74 13.78 -11.66
CA HIS A 76 14.09 14.82 -10.68
C HIS A 76 13.12 14.88 -9.48
N ARG A 77 11.82 14.61 -9.68
CA ARG A 77 10.88 14.50 -8.55
C ARG A 77 11.18 13.26 -7.70
N LEU A 78 11.55 12.14 -8.33
CA LEU A 78 11.94 10.92 -7.62
C LEU A 78 13.23 11.11 -6.82
N GLU A 79 14.23 11.82 -7.37
CA GLU A 79 15.47 12.15 -6.67
C GLU A 79 15.26 12.93 -5.37
N LYS A 80 14.16 13.72 -5.29
CA LYS A 80 13.76 14.43 -4.06
C LYS A 80 12.93 13.55 -3.14
N LEU A 81 11.94 12.84 -3.68
CA LEU A 81 10.98 12.06 -2.89
C LEU A 81 11.59 10.80 -2.27
N ALA A 82 12.44 10.08 -3.01
CA ALA A 82 13.00 8.81 -2.55
C ALA A 82 13.85 8.95 -1.28
N PRO A 83 14.78 9.92 -1.15
CA PRO A 83 15.51 10.13 0.10
C PRO A 83 14.59 10.46 1.28
N GLU A 84 13.58 11.32 1.10
CA GLU A 84 12.66 11.66 2.19
C GLU A 84 11.87 10.42 2.67
N LEU A 85 11.37 9.58 1.75
CA LEU A 85 10.74 8.30 2.10
C LEU A 85 11.75 7.34 2.75
N GLY A 86 13.00 7.33 2.29
CA GLY A 86 14.06 6.53 2.86
C GLY A 86 14.34 6.87 4.34
N GLU A 87 14.27 8.16 4.69
CA GLU A 87 14.37 8.61 6.09
C GLU A 87 13.20 8.10 6.94
N LEU A 88 11.97 8.13 6.39
CA LEU A 88 10.79 7.60 7.10
C LEU A 88 10.87 6.11 7.35
N LEU A 89 11.42 5.36 6.40
CA LEU A 89 11.57 3.91 6.47
C LEU A 89 12.85 3.48 7.19
N GLY A 90 13.62 4.41 7.74
CA GLY A 90 14.81 4.12 8.54
C GLY A 90 15.89 3.40 7.73
N LEU A 91 16.18 3.88 6.52
CA LEU A 91 17.33 3.39 5.76
C LEU A 91 18.64 3.73 6.49
N THR A 92 19.57 2.80 6.48
CA THR A 92 20.94 3.04 6.95
C THR A 92 21.67 4.03 6.01
N PRO A 93 22.79 4.64 6.42
CA PRO A 93 23.56 5.53 5.55
C PRO A 93 23.97 4.90 4.22
N ASP A 94 24.37 3.63 4.21
CA ASP A 94 24.79 2.91 3.01
C ASP A 94 23.59 2.60 2.08
N GLU A 95 22.44 2.22 2.66
CA GLU A 95 21.20 2.03 1.91
C GLU A 95 20.71 3.35 1.31
N MET A 96 20.85 4.45 2.05
CA MET A 96 20.48 5.79 1.59
C MET A 96 21.39 6.25 0.44
N GLU A 97 22.70 6.01 0.53
CA GLU A 97 23.63 6.31 -0.57
C GLU A 97 23.32 5.49 -1.82
N THR A 98 23.06 4.20 -1.64
CA THR A 98 22.58 3.31 -2.72
C THR A 98 21.30 3.85 -3.34
N THR A 99 20.35 4.31 -2.51
CA THR A 99 19.07 4.87 -2.96
C THR A 99 19.28 6.14 -3.79
N ARG A 100 20.13 7.07 -3.36
CA ARG A 100 20.45 8.29 -4.10
C ARG A 100 21.09 8.00 -5.45
N ARG A 101 22.06 7.07 -5.49
CA ARG A 101 22.70 6.72 -6.76
C ARG A 101 21.76 5.98 -7.70
N ALA A 102 20.99 5.03 -7.18
CA ALA A 102 20.04 4.26 -7.97
C ALA A 102 18.89 5.11 -8.50
N VAL A 103 18.30 6.00 -7.69
CA VAL A 103 17.16 6.84 -8.13
C VAL A 103 17.59 7.80 -9.24
N HIS A 104 18.81 8.32 -9.19
CA HIS A 104 19.37 9.17 -10.26
C HIS A 104 19.42 8.44 -11.61
N LEU A 105 19.72 7.14 -11.60
CA LEU A 105 19.87 6.33 -12.81
C LEU A 105 18.60 5.55 -13.21
N CYS A 106 17.60 5.45 -12.33
CA CYS A 106 16.56 4.42 -12.41
C CYS A 106 15.68 4.46 -13.68
N LYS A 107 15.58 5.63 -14.32
CA LYS A 107 14.81 5.82 -15.57
C LYS A 107 15.68 5.94 -16.82
N ALA A 108 17.01 5.98 -16.69
CA ALA A 108 17.94 6.25 -17.79
C ALA A 108 17.81 5.23 -18.94
N ASP A 109 17.46 3.99 -18.60
CA ASP A 109 17.31 2.91 -19.57
C ASP A 109 16.17 3.16 -20.56
N LEU A 110 15.13 3.92 -20.19
CA LEU A 110 14.02 4.29 -21.07
C LEU A 110 14.45 5.07 -22.32
N ALA A 111 15.63 5.70 -22.31
CA ALA A 111 16.20 6.41 -23.46
C ALA A 111 17.20 5.58 -24.27
N THR A 112 17.43 4.32 -23.91
CA THR A 112 18.33 3.41 -24.62
C THR A 112 17.65 2.81 -25.86
N GLN A 113 18.41 2.50 -26.90
CA GLN A 113 17.84 1.93 -28.13
C GLN A 113 17.17 0.58 -27.85
N MET A 114 17.79 -0.24 -27.00
CA MET A 114 17.24 -1.53 -26.60
C MET A 114 15.85 -1.40 -25.99
N VAL A 115 15.66 -0.48 -25.03
CA VAL A 115 14.38 -0.34 -24.32
C VAL A 115 13.34 0.39 -25.16
N ILE A 116 13.74 1.30 -26.04
CA ILE A 116 12.81 1.93 -27.00
C ILE A 116 12.16 0.85 -27.89
N GLU A 117 12.95 -0.09 -28.41
CA GLU A 117 12.40 -1.16 -29.26
C GLU A 117 11.81 -2.34 -28.49
N LEU A 118 12.31 -2.62 -27.29
CA LEU A 118 11.88 -3.73 -26.43
C LEU A 118 11.53 -3.21 -25.04
N THR A 119 10.47 -2.42 -24.94
CA THR A 119 9.99 -1.78 -23.69
C THR A 119 9.79 -2.74 -22.52
N SER A 120 9.49 -4.02 -22.80
CA SER A 120 9.40 -5.07 -21.77
C SER A 120 10.70 -5.34 -21.00
N LEU A 121 11.86 -4.90 -21.53
CA LEU A 121 13.17 -5.06 -20.91
C LEU A 121 13.58 -3.88 -20.01
N GLN A 122 12.72 -2.88 -19.82
CA GLN A 122 12.96 -1.82 -18.84
C GLN A 122 13.23 -2.41 -17.44
N GLY A 123 14.10 -1.76 -16.67
CA GLY A 123 14.62 -2.24 -15.39
C GLY A 123 15.68 -3.33 -15.54
N VAL A 124 15.45 -4.32 -16.41
CA VAL A 124 16.44 -5.37 -16.70
C VAL A 124 17.65 -4.77 -17.39
N MET A 125 17.44 -4.02 -18.49
CA MET A 125 18.54 -3.35 -19.17
C MET A 125 19.17 -2.27 -18.31
N GLY A 126 18.39 -1.53 -17.51
CA GLY A 126 18.93 -0.60 -16.53
C GLY A 126 19.95 -1.23 -15.59
N ARG A 127 19.64 -2.41 -15.01
CA ARG A 127 20.58 -3.16 -14.18
C ARG A 127 21.82 -3.59 -14.96
N GLU A 128 21.64 -4.25 -16.10
CA GLU A 128 22.78 -4.77 -16.89
C GLU A 128 23.72 -3.64 -17.36
N TYR A 129 23.16 -2.50 -17.76
CA TYR A 129 23.93 -1.33 -18.17
C TYR A 129 24.60 -0.63 -16.98
N ALA A 130 23.96 -0.57 -15.82
CA ALA A 130 24.58 -0.05 -14.60
C ALA A 130 25.80 -0.89 -14.19
N LEU A 131 25.66 -2.23 -14.13
CA LEU A 131 26.75 -3.15 -13.82
C LEU A 131 27.93 -3.01 -14.79
N ARG A 132 27.64 -2.97 -16.10
CA ARG A 132 28.68 -2.77 -17.13
C ARG A 132 29.33 -1.39 -17.06
N GLY A 133 28.59 -0.39 -16.60
CA GLY A 133 29.08 0.96 -16.35
C GLY A 133 29.94 1.10 -15.09
N GLY A 134 30.06 0.04 -14.27
CA GLY A 134 30.86 0.02 -13.05
C GLY A 134 30.10 0.41 -11.78
N GLU A 135 28.77 0.51 -11.83
CA GLU A 135 27.95 0.68 -10.63
C GLU A 135 28.03 -0.55 -9.72
N SER A 136 27.78 -0.36 -8.43
CA SER A 136 27.71 -1.47 -7.49
C SER A 136 26.50 -2.37 -7.77
N GLU A 137 26.60 -3.64 -7.37
CA GLU A 137 25.49 -4.59 -7.48
C GLU A 137 24.23 -4.09 -6.75
N ALA A 138 24.40 -3.45 -5.59
CA ALA A 138 23.29 -2.88 -4.82
C ALA A 138 22.55 -1.77 -5.59
N VAL A 139 23.28 -0.89 -6.28
CA VAL A 139 22.68 0.17 -7.12
C VAL A 139 21.96 -0.44 -8.31
N ALA A 140 22.62 -1.34 -9.03
CA ALA A 140 22.04 -1.98 -10.21
C ALA A 140 20.79 -2.80 -9.85
N GLN A 141 20.81 -3.51 -8.72
CA GLN A 141 19.67 -4.27 -8.22
C GLN A 141 18.51 -3.34 -7.84
N ALA A 142 18.77 -2.20 -7.19
CA ALA A 142 17.73 -1.22 -6.88
C ALA A 142 17.07 -0.63 -8.14
N ILE A 143 17.85 -0.40 -9.21
CA ILE A 143 17.34 0.02 -10.53
C ILE A 143 16.41 -1.04 -11.12
N PHE A 144 16.73 -2.33 -10.99
CA PHE A 144 15.81 -3.38 -11.44
C PHE A 144 14.56 -3.48 -10.54
N GLU A 145 14.76 -3.49 -9.23
CA GLU A 145 13.73 -3.78 -8.24
C GLU A 145 12.65 -2.71 -8.15
N HIS A 146 12.93 -1.44 -8.45
CA HIS A 146 11.92 -0.39 -8.32
C HIS A 146 10.69 -0.59 -9.25
N TYR A 147 10.89 -1.30 -10.37
CA TYR A 147 9.78 -1.68 -11.27
C TYR A 147 8.92 -2.82 -10.70
N LEU A 148 9.43 -3.59 -9.73
CA LEU A 148 8.70 -4.69 -9.12
C LEU A 148 7.63 -4.19 -8.12
N PRO A 149 6.48 -4.86 -8.00
CA PRO A 149 5.95 -5.86 -8.92
C PRO A 149 5.43 -5.20 -10.21
N ARG A 150 5.67 -5.84 -11.36
CA ARG A 150 5.23 -5.34 -12.69
C ARG A 150 3.82 -5.80 -13.05
N PHE A 151 3.34 -6.87 -12.43
CA PHE A 151 1.99 -7.43 -12.60
C PHE A 151 1.60 -8.22 -11.33
N ALA A 152 0.33 -8.60 -11.22
CA ALA A 152 -0.16 -9.36 -10.07
C ALA A 152 0.55 -10.74 -9.98
N GLY A 153 1.17 -11.03 -8.84
CA GLY A 153 1.93 -12.27 -8.63
C GLY A 153 3.40 -12.21 -9.08
N ASP A 154 3.89 -11.06 -9.56
CA ASP A 154 5.32 -10.83 -9.81
C ASP A 154 6.10 -10.80 -8.48
N ALA A 155 7.43 -10.93 -8.57
CA ALA A 155 8.31 -10.80 -7.42
C ALA A 155 8.18 -9.40 -6.78
N LEU A 156 8.41 -9.30 -5.48
CA LEU A 156 8.50 -8.04 -4.75
C LEU A 156 9.96 -7.58 -4.66
N PRO A 157 10.25 -6.27 -4.62
CA PRO A 157 11.60 -5.75 -4.37
C PRO A 157 12.14 -6.27 -3.03
N ALA A 158 13.37 -6.75 -2.98
CA ALA A 158 13.95 -7.33 -1.77
C ALA A 158 14.74 -6.31 -0.95
N GLY A 159 15.47 -5.41 -1.61
CA GLY A 159 16.26 -4.36 -0.98
C GLY A 159 15.42 -3.14 -0.62
N LYS A 160 15.71 -2.53 0.53
CA LYS A 160 15.11 -1.25 0.93
C LYS A 160 15.28 -0.14 -0.12
N PRO A 161 16.43 0.02 -0.81
CA PRO A 161 16.55 1.00 -1.89
C PRO A 161 15.55 0.79 -3.02
N GLY A 162 15.37 -0.46 -3.49
CA GLY A 162 14.40 -0.80 -4.52
C GLY A 162 12.95 -0.55 -4.06
N ILE A 163 12.62 -0.91 -2.81
CA ILE A 163 11.33 -0.61 -2.18
C ILE A 163 11.05 0.90 -2.20
N VAL A 164 11.97 1.71 -1.69
CA VAL A 164 11.80 3.17 -1.55
C VAL A 164 11.60 3.83 -2.92
N ILE A 165 12.44 3.50 -3.91
CA ILE A 165 12.32 4.08 -5.25
C ILE A 165 11.02 3.62 -5.91
N GLY A 166 10.63 2.35 -5.73
CA GLY A 166 9.39 1.80 -6.27
C GLY A 166 8.14 2.43 -5.66
N LEU A 167 8.18 2.78 -4.38
CA LEU A 167 7.12 3.54 -3.71
C LEU A 167 7.07 4.98 -4.21
N ALA A 168 8.22 5.65 -4.31
CA ALA A 168 8.31 7.03 -4.83
C ALA A 168 7.75 7.13 -6.26
N ASP A 169 8.13 6.23 -7.16
CA ASP A 169 7.68 6.23 -8.57
C ASP A 169 6.16 6.04 -8.71
N ARG A 170 5.58 5.17 -7.87
CA ARG A 170 4.13 4.91 -7.84
C ARG A 170 3.38 6.09 -7.23
N LEU A 171 3.85 6.64 -6.13
CA LEU A 171 3.25 7.82 -5.48
C LEU A 171 3.29 9.04 -6.41
N ASP A 172 4.43 9.32 -7.06
CA ASP A 172 4.54 10.41 -8.05
C ASP A 172 3.50 10.27 -9.16
N SER A 173 3.38 9.06 -9.72
CA SER A 173 2.44 8.78 -10.79
C SER A 173 0.98 8.90 -10.33
N LEU A 174 0.65 8.35 -9.16
CA LEU A 174 -0.70 8.38 -8.59
C LEU A 174 -1.13 9.82 -8.31
N VAL A 175 -0.33 10.57 -7.55
CA VAL A 175 -0.68 11.94 -7.16
C VAL A 175 -0.65 12.87 -8.37
N GLY A 176 0.37 12.77 -9.22
CA GLY A 176 0.52 13.60 -10.41
C GLY A 176 -0.62 13.42 -11.40
N LEU A 177 -0.99 12.18 -11.72
CA LEU A 177 -2.03 11.90 -12.71
C LEU A 177 -3.43 12.23 -12.19
N PHE A 178 -3.69 12.08 -10.89
CA PHE A 178 -4.93 12.59 -10.28
C PHE A 178 -5.00 14.12 -10.34
N ALA A 179 -3.90 14.82 -10.02
CA ALA A 179 -3.84 16.29 -10.04
C ALA A 179 -4.12 16.91 -11.42
N VAL A 180 -3.87 16.17 -12.50
CA VAL A 180 -4.16 16.61 -13.88
C VAL A 180 -5.51 16.09 -14.42
N GLY A 181 -6.29 15.40 -13.59
CA GLY A 181 -7.63 14.90 -13.94
C GLY A 181 -7.66 13.59 -14.72
N LEU A 182 -6.57 12.82 -14.72
CA LEU A 182 -6.44 11.54 -15.44
C LEU A 182 -6.77 10.34 -14.52
N VAL A 183 -7.88 10.45 -13.79
CA VAL A 183 -8.37 9.39 -12.90
C VAL A 183 -8.98 8.25 -13.72
N PRO A 184 -8.70 6.97 -13.43
CA PRO A 184 -9.27 5.85 -14.17
C PRO A 184 -10.80 5.78 -14.03
N THR A 185 -11.53 5.73 -15.15
CA THR A 185 -12.99 5.61 -15.17
C THR A 185 -13.44 4.27 -15.76
N GLY A 186 -14.48 3.67 -15.17
CA GLY A 186 -15.01 2.38 -15.63
C GLY A 186 -13.93 1.30 -15.68
N SER A 187 -13.80 0.59 -16.82
CA SER A 187 -12.74 -0.40 -17.05
C SER A 187 -11.43 0.18 -17.60
N ALA A 188 -11.41 1.43 -18.07
CA ALA A 188 -10.23 2.03 -18.68
C ALA A 188 -9.21 2.45 -17.62
N ASP A 189 -7.93 2.15 -17.87
CA ASP A 189 -6.79 2.61 -17.07
C ASP A 189 -5.57 2.81 -17.98
N PRO A 190 -5.57 3.87 -18.81
CA PRO A 190 -4.56 4.07 -19.84
C PRO A 190 -3.15 4.27 -19.27
N TYR A 191 -3.03 4.76 -18.03
CA TYR A 191 -1.76 5.02 -17.35
C TYR A 191 -1.38 3.95 -16.32
N GLY A 192 -2.19 2.90 -16.16
CA GLY A 192 -1.91 1.80 -15.24
C GLY A 192 -1.95 2.19 -13.75
N LEU A 193 -2.74 3.19 -13.37
CA LEU A 193 -2.84 3.66 -11.98
C LEU A 193 -3.40 2.59 -11.04
N ARG A 194 -4.32 1.74 -11.49
CA ARG A 194 -4.82 0.61 -10.67
C ARG A 194 -3.71 -0.37 -10.36
N ARG A 195 -2.86 -0.64 -11.35
CA ARG A 195 -1.69 -1.51 -11.19
C ARG A 195 -0.64 -0.87 -10.30
N ALA A 196 -0.40 0.44 -10.44
CA ALA A 196 0.51 1.18 -9.57
C ALA A 196 0.06 1.14 -8.11
N ALA A 197 -1.22 1.45 -7.84
CA ALA A 197 -1.78 1.41 -6.49
C ALA A 197 -1.78 -0.01 -5.90
N LEU A 198 -2.12 -1.04 -6.68
CA LEU A 198 -2.03 -2.43 -6.23
C LEU A 198 -0.59 -2.85 -5.93
N GLY A 199 0.37 -2.47 -6.78
CA GLY A 199 1.79 -2.75 -6.56
C GLY A 199 2.32 -2.07 -5.29
N LEU A 200 1.88 -0.85 -5.01
CA LEU A 200 2.20 -0.14 -3.76
C LEU A 200 1.66 -0.89 -2.55
N VAL A 201 0.40 -1.34 -2.58
CA VAL A 201 -0.20 -2.18 -1.53
C VAL A 201 0.59 -3.47 -1.33
N GLN A 202 0.92 -4.17 -2.41
CA GLN A 202 1.66 -5.42 -2.37
C GLN A 202 3.07 -5.25 -1.79
N ILE A 203 3.75 -4.15 -2.10
CA ILE A 203 5.07 -3.83 -1.52
C ILE A 203 4.91 -3.62 -0.02
N LEU A 204 4.02 -2.73 0.41
CA LEU A 204 3.88 -2.37 1.82
C LEU A 204 3.44 -3.56 2.67
N ALA A 205 2.37 -4.26 2.28
CA ALA A 205 1.88 -5.43 3.01
C ALA A 205 2.82 -6.63 2.89
N GLY A 206 3.32 -6.93 1.69
CA GLY A 206 4.14 -8.13 1.43
C GLY A 206 5.58 -8.04 1.91
N ARG A 207 6.11 -6.82 2.14
CA ARG A 207 7.43 -6.60 2.75
C ARG A 207 7.37 -6.15 4.20
N ALA A 208 6.18 -6.15 4.79
CA ALA A 208 5.97 -5.72 6.17
C ALA A 208 6.53 -4.31 6.44
N VAL A 209 6.21 -3.36 5.54
CA VAL A 209 6.67 -1.98 5.60
C VAL A 209 5.52 -1.09 6.08
N THR A 210 5.64 -0.60 7.31
CA THR A 210 4.76 0.43 7.88
C THR A 210 5.06 1.78 7.24
N LEU A 211 4.04 2.42 6.66
CA LEU A 211 4.13 3.73 6.05
C LEU A 211 2.77 4.42 6.09
N ASP A 212 2.70 5.58 6.76
CA ASP A 212 1.51 6.42 6.71
C ASP A 212 1.39 7.08 5.33
N LEU A 213 0.47 6.55 4.51
CA LEU A 213 0.22 7.02 3.16
C LEU A 213 -0.26 8.46 3.10
N ARG A 214 -0.89 9.00 4.15
CA ARG A 214 -1.28 10.43 4.16
C ARG A 214 -0.06 11.31 4.06
N ARG A 215 0.98 10.97 4.83
CA ARG A 215 2.26 11.67 4.80
C ARG A 215 2.97 11.46 3.47
N ALA A 216 3.03 10.22 2.99
CA ALA A 216 3.72 9.89 1.74
C ALA A 216 3.07 10.55 0.50
N VAL A 217 1.74 10.60 0.45
CA VAL A 217 0.97 11.31 -0.58
C VAL A 217 1.21 12.82 -0.50
N SER A 218 1.22 13.40 0.70
CA SER A 218 1.52 14.83 0.90
C SER A 218 2.94 15.18 0.43
N MET A 219 3.93 14.34 0.73
CA MET A 219 5.31 14.53 0.26
C MET A 219 5.39 14.47 -1.27
N ALA A 220 4.74 13.51 -1.91
CA ALA A 220 4.68 13.42 -3.37
C ALA A 220 3.99 14.65 -3.99
N ALA A 221 2.87 15.09 -3.40
CA ALA A 221 2.13 16.28 -3.83
C ALA A 221 3.00 17.55 -3.82
N ALA A 222 3.86 17.69 -2.81
CA ALA A 222 4.75 18.85 -2.68
C ALA A 222 5.83 18.95 -3.78
N GLN A 223 6.15 17.85 -4.47
CA GLN A 223 7.16 17.82 -5.54
C GLN A 223 6.58 18.13 -6.93
N LEU A 224 5.25 18.16 -7.07
CA LEU A 224 4.60 18.29 -8.37
C LEU A 224 4.68 19.73 -8.92
N PRO A 225 4.75 19.90 -10.26
CA PRO A 225 4.68 21.21 -10.90
C PRO A 225 3.25 21.78 -10.96
N VAL A 226 2.25 21.01 -10.51
CA VAL A 226 0.83 21.36 -10.49
C VAL A 226 0.26 21.23 -9.07
N PRO A 227 -0.77 22.00 -8.70
CA PRO A 227 -1.40 21.87 -7.39
C PRO A 227 -2.06 20.50 -7.20
N ALA A 228 -1.75 19.85 -6.08
CA ALA A 228 -2.45 18.65 -5.60
C ALA A 228 -2.97 18.93 -4.17
N GLY A 229 -4.09 19.64 -4.10
CA GLY A 229 -4.73 20.03 -2.83
C GLY A 229 -5.30 18.85 -2.05
N GLU A 230 -5.86 19.14 -0.87
CA GLU A 230 -6.36 18.11 0.06
C GLU A 230 -7.41 17.18 -0.56
N GLU A 231 -8.30 17.70 -1.41
CA GLU A 231 -9.31 16.90 -2.12
C GLU A 231 -8.66 15.83 -3.02
N ILE A 232 -7.68 16.21 -3.83
CA ILE A 232 -6.93 15.29 -4.69
C ILE A 232 -6.17 14.25 -3.86
N GLN A 233 -5.54 14.67 -2.76
CA GLN A 233 -4.83 13.74 -1.87
C GLN A 233 -5.79 12.73 -1.23
N ALA A 234 -6.99 13.18 -0.80
CA ALA A 234 -8.03 12.31 -0.26
C ALA A 234 -8.55 11.31 -1.32
N GLU A 235 -8.74 11.75 -2.57
CA GLU A 235 -9.11 10.87 -3.68
C GLU A 235 -8.05 9.79 -3.95
N VAL A 236 -6.76 10.16 -3.94
CA VAL A 236 -5.65 9.20 -4.11
C VAL A 236 -5.65 8.17 -2.98
N LEU A 237 -5.80 8.62 -1.72
CA LEU A 237 -5.86 7.74 -0.56
C LEU A 237 -7.06 6.78 -0.65
N ALA A 238 -8.24 7.27 -1.00
CA ALA A 238 -9.43 6.45 -1.21
C ALA A 238 -9.22 5.44 -2.34
N PHE A 239 -8.56 5.84 -3.42
CA PHE A 239 -8.23 4.96 -4.54
C PHE A 239 -7.28 3.83 -4.13
N ILE A 240 -6.25 4.12 -3.33
CA ILE A 240 -5.34 3.11 -2.77
C ILE A 240 -6.08 2.20 -1.80
N ALA A 241 -6.90 2.76 -0.90
CA ALA A 241 -7.71 2.01 0.05
C ALA A 241 -8.65 1.01 -0.65
N GLN A 242 -9.23 1.38 -1.80
CA GLN A 242 -10.05 0.48 -2.60
C GLN A 242 -9.24 -0.71 -3.17
N ARG A 243 -7.97 -0.51 -3.55
CA ARG A 243 -7.09 -1.60 -4.01
C ARG A 243 -6.67 -2.50 -2.85
N LEU A 244 -6.38 -1.92 -1.70
CA LEU A 244 -6.12 -2.68 -0.47
C LEU A 244 -7.31 -3.55 -0.09
N ARG A 245 -8.53 -2.99 -0.13
CA ARG A 245 -9.77 -3.74 0.09
C ARG A 245 -9.89 -4.94 -0.85
N GLY A 246 -9.73 -4.71 -2.16
CA GLY A 246 -9.79 -5.79 -3.15
C GLY A 246 -8.74 -6.87 -2.91
N TRP A 247 -7.49 -6.46 -2.64
CA TRP A 247 -6.39 -7.37 -2.36
C TRP A 247 -6.64 -8.25 -1.12
N LEU A 248 -7.20 -7.70 -0.04
CA LEU A 248 -7.55 -8.46 1.17
C LEU A 248 -8.70 -9.45 0.91
N LEU A 249 -9.73 -9.04 0.15
CA LEU A 249 -10.83 -9.93 -0.22
C LEU A 249 -10.36 -11.09 -1.10
N ASP A 250 -9.46 -10.82 -2.05
CA ASP A 250 -8.87 -11.84 -2.92
C ASP A 250 -8.03 -12.87 -2.12
N GLN A 251 -7.56 -12.52 -0.91
CA GLN A 251 -6.93 -13.47 0.01
C GLN A 251 -7.92 -14.32 0.82
N GLY A 252 -9.23 -14.07 0.69
CA GLY A 252 -10.27 -14.86 1.35
C GLY A 252 -10.78 -14.28 2.68
N TYR A 253 -10.35 -13.08 3.08
CA TYR A 253 -10.89 -12.42 4.26
C TYR A 253 -12.35 -11.99 4.05
N ARG A 254 -13.16 -12.06 5.11
CA ARG A 254 -14.56 -11.63 5.09
C ARG A 254 -14.67 -10.12 4.88
N TYR A 255 -15.69 -9.70 4.14
CA TYR A 255 -15.83 -8.29 3.75
C TYR A 255 -16.05 -7.34 4.92
N ASP A 256 -16.79 -7.78 5.93
CA ASP A 256 -17.15 -7.02 7.12
C ASP A 256 -15.93 -6.79 8.03
N VAL A 257 -15.08 -7.81 8.19
CA VAL A 257 -13.77 -7.72 8.87
C VAL A 257 -12.85 -6.73 8.14
N VAL A 258 -12.75 -6.85 6.82
CA VAL A 258 -11.94 -5.94 6.00
C VAL A 258 -12.45 -4.50 6.13
N ASP A 259 -13.77 -4.28 5.99
CA ASP A 259 -14.36 -2.95 6.04
C ASP A 259 -14.24 -2.30 7.42
N ALA A 260 -14.33 -3.09 8.50
CA ALA A 260 -14.09 -2.66 9.87
C ALA A 260 -12.67 -2.13 10.08
N VAL A 261 -11.66 -2.84 9.59
CA VAL A 261 -10.26 -2.42 9.73
C VAL A 261 -9.94 -1.23 8.83
N LEU A 262 -10.39 -1.26 7.56
CA LEU A 262 -10.08 -0.20 6.60
C LEU A 262 -10.74 1.14 6.94
N ALA A 263 -11.80 1.13 7.75
CA ALA A 263 -12.38 2.36 8.30
C ALA A 263 -11.35 3.19 9.09
N GLU A 264 -10.44 2.52 9.80
CA GLU A 264 -9.49 3.13 10.72
C GLU A 264 -8.06 3.14 10.16
N ARG A 265 -7.65 2.04 9.51
CA ARG A 265 -6.24 1.74 9.19
C ARG A 265 -5.88 1.72 7.71
N ALA A 266 -6.79 2.11 6.81
CA ALA A 266 -6.50 2.11 5.36
C ALA A 266 -5.29 2.98 4.94
N HIS A 267 -4.85 3.90 5.80
CA HIS A 267 -3.69 4.75 5.58
C HIS A 267 -2.35 4.00 5.71
N ASP A 268 -2.32 2.80 6.28
CA ASP A 268 -1.13 1.94 6.37
C ASP A 268 -1.50 0.52 5.92
N PRO A 269 -1.17 0.14 4.67
CA PRO A 269 -1.52 -1.17 4.13
C PRO A 269 -0.93 -2.36 4.88
N HIS A 270 0.27 -2.22 5.46
CA HIS A 270 0.88 -3.31 6.23
C HIS A 270 0.13 -3.51 7.54
N LEU A 271 -0.08 -2.44 8.29
CA LEU A 271 -0.78 -2.47 9.56
C LEU A 271 -2.23 -2.94 9.38
N ALA A 272 -2.91 -2.48 8.32
CA ALA A 272 -4.25 -2.93 7.98
C ALA A 272 -4.29 -4.44 7.68
N ALA A 273 -3.35 -4.96 6.90
CA ALA A 273 -3.30 -6.39 6.59
C ALA A 273 -3.09 -7.25 7.84
N GLN A 274 -2.20 -6.82 8.74
CA GLN A 274 -2.00 -7.49 10.03
C GLN A 274 -3.28 -7.45 10.89
N THR A 275 -3.89 -6.27 11.00
CA THR A 275 -5.11 -6.08 11.79
C THR A 275 -6.29 -6.92 11.26
N VAL A 276 -6.42 -7.06 9.94
CA VAL A 276 -7.43 -7.94 9.33
C VAL A 276 -7.16 -9.40 9.65
N SER A 277 -5.91 -9.85 9.56
CA SER A 277 -5.53 -11.21 9.92
C SER A 277 -5.87 -11.51 11.38
N ASP A 278 -5.53 -10.61 12.30
CA ASP A 278 -5.81 -10.79 13.73
C ASP A 278 -7.31 -10.76 14.01
N LEU A 279 -8.04 -9.77 13.47
CA LEU A 279 -9.50 -9.67 13.66
C LEU A 279 -10.25 -10.88 13.08
N ALA A 280 -9.78 -11.43 11.95
CA ALA A 280 -10.36 -12.63 11.37
C ALA A 280 -10.32 -13.83 12.33
N LEU A 281 -9.26 -13.98 13.13
CA LEU A 281 -9.17 -15.02 14.15
C LEU A 281 -10.10 -14.75 15.34
N TRP A 282 -10.27 -13.47 15.73
CA TRP A 282 -11.16 -13.10 16.83
C TRP A 282 -12.63 -13.35 16.53
N VAL A 283 -13.09 -13.05 15.31
CA VAL A 283 -14.50 -13.24 14.93
C VAL A 283 -14.92 -14.72 14.83
N GLU A 284 -13.97 -15.65 14.83
CA GLU A 284 -14.23 -17.10 14.82
C GLU A 284 -14.37 -17.70 16.22
N ARG A 285 -14.13 -16.94 17.29
CA ARG A 285 -14.21 -17.46 18.67
C ARG A 285 -15.65 -17.66 19.13
N ASP A 286 -15.87 -18.67 19.99
CA ASP A 286 -17.18 -18.97 20.57
C ASP A 286 -17.75 -17.81 21.42
N ASP A 287 -16.89 -17.04 22.07
CA ASP A 287 -17.25 -15.90 22.92
C ASP A 287 -17.38 -14.56 22.16
N TRP A 288 -17.16 -14.56 20.84
CA TRP A 288 -17.18 -13.35 20.01
C TRP A 288 -18.51 -12.59 20.11
N MET A 289 -19.63 -13.30 19.96
CA MET A 289 -20.95 -12.67 19.94
C MET A 289 -21.33 -12.06 21.28
N ASP A 290 -20.90 -12.64 22.40
CA ASP A 290 -21.15 -12.08 23.72
C ASP A 290 -20.39 -10.76 23.92
N LEU A 291 -19.13 -10.73 23.48
CA LEU A 291 -18.29 -9.53 23.48
C LEU A 291 -18.89 -8.45 22.59
N LEU A 292 -19.19 -8.79 21.32
CA LEU A 292 -19.72 -7.85 20.34
C LEU A 292 -21.06 -7.27 20.79
N ASN A 293 -21.98 -8.09 21.31
CA ASN A 293 -23.29 -7.62 21.76
C ASN A 293 -23.18 -6.65 22.94
N ALA A 294 -22.37 -6.96 23.95
CA ALA A 294 -22.19 -6.07 25.10
C ALA A 294 -21.58 -4.73 24.69
N TYR A 295 -20.55 -4.75 23.83
CA TYR A 295 -19.98 -3.53 23.27
C TYR A 295 -20.98 -2.74 22.40
N ALA A 296 -21.69 -3.43 21.51
CA ALA A 296 -22.66 -2.82 20.60
C ALA A 296 -23.80 -2.10 21.34
N ARG A 297 -24.20 -2.58 22.53
CA ARG A 297 -25.18 -1.87 23.38
C ARG A 297 -24.70 -0.46 23.75
N CYS A 298 -23.42 -0.32 24.11
CA CYS A 298 -22.82 0.97 24.41
C CYS A 298 -22.90 1.91 23.20
N VAL A 299 -22.47 1.43 22.02
CA VAL A 299 -22.46 2.22 20.78
C VAL A 299 -23.87 2.58 20.30
N ARG A 300 -24.79 1.61 20.27
CA ARG A 300 -26.16 1.80 19.76
C ARG A 300 -26.96 2.82 20.56
N ILE A 301 -26.66 2.99 21.86
CA ILE A 301 -27.30 4.02 22.69
C ILE A 301 -26.75 5.40 22.35
N VAL A 302 -25.44 5.52 22.14
CA VAL A 302 -24.80 6.83 21.91
C VAL A 302 -24.82 7.28 20.45
N ARG A 303 -25.07 6.39 19.49
CA ARG A 303 -25.02 6.69 18.04
C ARG A 303 -25.93 7.83 17.57
N SER A 304 -27.01 8.11 18.32
CA SER A 304 -27.97 9.17 17.99
C SER A 304 -27.56 10.54 18.53
N PHE A 305 -26.42 10.62 19.23
CA PHE A 305 -25.92 11.84 19.85
C PHE A 305 -24.60 12.24 19.17
N GLU A 306 -24.65 13.34 18.42
CA GLU A 306 -23.47 13.91 17.75
C GLU A 306 -22.60 14.74 18.71
N GLU A 307 -23.17 15.22 19.81
CA GLU A 307 -22.46 16.01 20.82
C GLU A 307 -21.68 15.14 21.81
N GLU A 308 -20.47 15.56 22.19
CA GLU A 308 -19.73 14.93 23.28
C GLU A 308 -20.22 15.43 24.64
N PHE A 309 -20.62 14.50 25.51
CA PHE A 309 -21.04 14.84 26.86
C PHE A 309 -19.85 14.93 27.83
N PRO A 310 -19.88 15.85 28.81
CA PRO A 310 -18.84 15.94 29.83
C PRO A 310 -18.94 14.76 30.80
N LEU A 311 -17.80 14.12 31.07
CA LEU A 311 -17.68 13.05 32.06
C LEU A 311 -17.24 13.62 33.41
N ASP A 312 -18.07 13.45 34.43
CA ASP A 312 -17.82 13.85 35.82
C ASP A 312 -17.98 12.64 36.75
N PRO A 313 -16.87 11.98 37.14
CA PRO A 313 -16.92 10.80 38.00
C PRO A 313 -17.56 11.03 39.37
N ALA A 314 -17.60 12.28 39.86
CA ALA A 314 -18.20 12.61 41.15
C ALA A 314 -19.74 12.49 41.13
N ARG A 315 -20.35 12.40 39.94
CA ARG A 315 -21.80 12.26 39.76
C ARG A 315 -22.27 10.81 39.65
N PHE A 316 -21.37 9.83 39.75
CA PHE A 316 -21.79 8.42 39.74
C PHE A 316 -22.45 8.04 41.05
N VAL A 317 -23.69 7.56 40.96
CA VAL A 317 -24.51 7.18 42.11
C VAL A 317 -24.46 5.67 42.32
N GLU A 318 -24.66 4.89 41.25
CA GLU A 318 -24.74 3.44 41.34
C GLU A 318 -23.35 2.78 41.41
N PRO A 319 -23.18 1.74 42.25
CA PRO A 319 -21.96 0.94 42.26
C PRO A 319 -21.61 0.36 40.88
N ALA A 320 -22.61 0.01 40.06
CA ALA A 320 -22.41 -0.49 38.72
C ALA A 320 -21.79 0.57 37.78
N THR A 321 -22.20 1.84 37.88
CA THR A 321 -21.62 2.95 37.10
C THR A 321 -20.17 3.22 37.51
N VAL A 322 -19.87 3.22 38.82
CA VAL A 322 -18.51 3.38 39.34
C VAL A 322 -17.60 2.25 38.86
N ALA A 323 -18.08 1.00 38.93
CA ALA A 323 -17.34 -0.16 38.46
C ALA A 323 -17.07 -0.10 36.95
N LEU A 324 -18.05 0.32 36.14
CA LEU A 324 -17.88 0.46 34.70
C LEU A 324 -16.85 1.53 34.35
N HIS A 325 -16.89 2.67 35.05
CA HIS A 325 -15.89 3.72 34.87
C HIS A 325 -14.48 3.23 35.21
N GLN A 326 -14.32 2.49 36.31
CA GLN A 326 -13.02 1.92 36.69
C GLN A 326 -12.50 0.94 35.64
N ALA A 327 -13.34 0.03 35.15
CA ALA A 327 -12.98 -0.90 34.08
C ALA A 327 -12.61 -0.17 32.78
N TYR A 328 -13.33 0.91 32.45
CA TYR A 328 -12.97 1.78 31.32
C TYR A 328 -11.59 2.43 31.49
N LEU A 329 -11.26 2.95 32.67
CA LEU A 329 -9.95 3.55 32.92
C LEU A 329 -8.81 2.52 32.77
N GLU A 330 -9.02 1.30 33.26
CA GLU A 330 -8.07 0.19 33.12
C GLU A 330 -7.87 -0.23 31.66
N ALA A 331 -8.96 -0.33 30.90
CA ALA A 331 -8.89 -0.65 29.47
C ALA A 331 -8.24 0.48 28.67
N ARG A 332 -8.61 1.74 28.93
CA ARG A 332 -8.05 2.90 28.23
C ARG A 332 -6.55 3.07 28.49
N ALA A 333 -6.06 2.68 29.66
CA ALA A 333 -4.62 2.71 29.96
C ALA A 333 -3.81 1.69 29.14
N GLN A 334 -4.47 0.66 28.59
CA GLN A 334 -3.84 -0.43 27.84
C GLN A 334 -4.00 -0.27 26.31
N VAL A 335 -4.98 0.52 25.87
CA VAL A 335 -5.34 0.63 24.45
C VAL A 335 -5.02 2.01 23.88
N THR A 336 -4.22 2.01 22.81
CA THR A 336 -3.88 3.18 21.99
C THR A 336 -4.31 2.96 20.54
N PRO A 337 -4.39 4.01 19.70
CA PRO A 337 -4.67 3.84 18.26
C PRO A 337 -3.68 2.92 17.53
N GLN A 338 -2.49 2.70 18.08
CA GLN A 338 -1.46 1.82 17.53
C GLN A 338 -1.53 0.39 18.08
N SER A 339 -2.40 0.11 19.05
CA SER A 339 -2.50 -1.21 19.68
C SER A 339 -2.93 -2.29 18.70
N THR A 340 -2.54 -3.52 18.97
CA THR A 340 -2.97 -4.70 18.21
C THR A 340 -4.43 -5.03 18.51
N VAL A 341 -5.03 -5.88 17.67
CA VAL A 341 -6.38 -6.41 17.93
C VAL A 341 -6.42 -7.23 19.22
N ASP A 342 -5.37 -8.00 19.48
CA ASP A 342 -5.21 -8.77 20.72
C ASP A 342 -5.19 -7.88 21.96
N GLU A 343 -4.43 -6.78 21.93
CA GLU A 343 -4.38 -5.81 23.03
C GLU A 343 -5.73 -5.13 23.26
N LEU A 344 -6.43 -4.76 22.18
CA LEU A 344 -7.77 -4.20 22.25
C LEU A 344 -8.74 -5.15 22.94
N PHE A 345 -8.81 -6.40 22.50
CA PHE A 345 -9.78 -7.35 23.05
C PHE A 345 -9.37 -7.88 24.43
N ALA A 346 -8.07 -8.00 24.74
CA ALA A 346 -7.60 -8.28 26.09
C ALA A 346 -8.05 -7.20 27.09
N ALA A 347 -8.12 -5.93 26.65
CA ALA A 347 -8.63 -4.83 27.46
C ALA A 347 -10.17 -4.77 27.52
N LEU A 348 -10.87 -5.13 26.44
CA LEU A 348 -12.34 -5.13 26.40
C LEU A 348 -12.99 -6.32 27.11
N GLN A 349 -12.36 -7.50 27.08
CA GLN A 349 -12.95 -8.73 27.62
C GLN A 349 -13.31 -8.64 29.12
N PRO A 350 -12.47 -8.07 30.01
CA PRO A 350 -12.82 -7.84 31.42
C PRO A 350 -13.98 -6.85 31.62
N MET A 351 -14.25 -5.98 30.65
CA MET A 351 -15.35 -5.01 30.73
C MET A 351 -16.71 -5.67 30.50
N ILE A 352 -16.80 -6.79 29.80
CA ILE A 352 -18.07 -7.42 29.37
C ILE A 352 -19.01 -7.71 30.55
N PRO A 353 -18.59 -8.37 31.65
CA PRO A 353 -19.46 -8.59 32.80
C PRO A 353 -19.91 -7.29 33.47
N VAL A 354 -19.05 -6.27 33.46
CA VAL A 354 -19.32 -4.96 34.10
C VAL A 354 -20.28 -4.13 33.26
N ILE A 355 -20.17 -4.19 31.93
CA ILE A 355 -21.11 -3.58 30.98
C ILE A 355 -22.50 -4.20 31.15
N ASN A 356 -22.59 -5.53 31.22
CA ASN A 356 -23.87 -6.21 31.41
C ASN A 356 -24.55 -5.78 32.72
N ARG A 357 -23.81 -5.82 33.84
CA ARG A 357 -24.32 -5.34 35.13
C ARG A 357 -24.74 -3.87 35.09
N PHE A 358 -23.97 -3.01 34.42
CA PHE A 358 -24.36 -1.60 34.26
C PHE A 358 -25.72 -1.48 33.57
N PHE A 359 -25.97 -2.22 32.49
CA PHE A 359 -27.26 -2.14 31.82
C PHE A 359 -28.42 -2.83 32.57
N ASP A 360 -28.14 -3.81 33.42
CA ASP A 360 -29.14 -4.45 34.25
C ASP A 360 -29.56 -3.56 35.43
N ASP A 361 -28.59 -2.86 36.03
CA ASP A 361 -28.79 -2.07 37.27
C ASP A 361 -29.06 -0.58 37.02
N VAL A 362 -28.71 -0.04 35.84
CA VAL A 362 -28.69 1.41 35.57
C VAL A 362 -29.59 1.80 34.41
N LEU A 363 -30.56 2.67 34.69
CA LEU A 363 -31.36 3.32 33.65
C LEU A 363 -30.56 4.45 32.98
N VAL A 364 -29.97 4.19 31.81
CA VAL A 364 -29.15 5.19 31.09
C VAL A 364 -29.93 6.47 30.80
N MET A 365 -31.16 6.34 30.32
CA MET A 365 -32.05 7.47 30.01
C MET A 365 -32.76 7.99 31.27
N ALA A 366 -31.98 8.42 32.28
CA ALA A 366 -32.51 8.99 33.51
C ALA A 366 -33.31 10.29 33.27
N GLU A 367 -34.29 10.55 34.13
CA GLU A 367 -35.06 11.81 34.13
C GLU A 367 -34.14 13.01 34.45
N ASP A 368 -33.22 12.82 35.41
CA ASP A 368 -32.18 13.79 35.70
C ASP A 368 -31.24 13.93 34.51
N ARG A 369 -31.26 15.13 33.92
CA ARG A 369 -30.46 15.49 32.75
C ARG A 369 -28.96 15.33 33.01
N ALA A 370 -28.47 15.83 34.14
CA ALA A 370 -27.05 15.81 34.49
C ALA A 370 -26.54 14.37 34.65
N LEU A 371 -27.36 13.50 35.23
CA LEU A 371 -27.03 12.09 35.42
C LEU A 371 -27.07 11.32 34.09
N ARG A 372 -28.08 11.58 33.24
CA ARG A 372 -28.19 11.00 31.90
C ARG A 372 -27.00 11.38 31.02
N GLU A 373 -26.66 12.66 30.93
CA GLU A 373 -25.52 13.14 30.14
C GLU A 373 -24.21 12.49 30.60
N ASN A 374 -24.00 12.36 31.92
CA ASN A 374 -22.78 11.74 32.45
C ASN A 374 -22.68 10.23 32.13
N ARG A 375 -23.81 9.51 32.12
CA ARG A 375 -23.86 8.10 31.70
C ARG A 375 -23.61 7.94 30.21
N LEU A 376 -24.21 8.81 29.39
CA LEU A 376 -23.95 8.85 27.96
C LEU A 376 -22.48 9.17 27.66
N ALA A 377 -21.87 10.09 28.41
CA ALA A 377 -20.44 10.39 28.31
C ALA A 377 -19.58 9.14 28.54
N LEU A 378 -19.88 8.35 29.58
CA LEU A 378 -19.14 7.11 29.85
C LEU A 378 -19.28 6.11 28.69
N LEU A 379 -20.50 5.93 28.17
CA LEU A 379 -20.74 5.05 27.02
C LEU A 379 -20.05 5.56 25.74
N GLN A 380 -19.99 6.87 25.51
CA GLN A 380 -19.25 7.47 24.39
C GLN A 380 -17.75 7.17 24.48
N ARG A 381 -17.17 7.25 25.68
CA ARG A 381 -15.75 6.91 25.88
C ARG A 381 -15.45 5.43 25.66
N ILE A 382 -16.35 4.53 26.07
CA ILE A 382 -16.24 3.09 25.80
C ILE A 382 -16.38 2.81 24.29
N ALA A 383 -17.36 3.43 23.64
CA ALA A 383 -17.58 3.31 22.19
C ALA A 383 -16.40 3.81 21.35
N ALA A 384 -15.57 4.70 21.89
CA ALA A 384 -14.38 5.22 21.22
C ALA A 384 -13.11 4.35 21.43
N LEU A 385 -13.14 3.31 22.29
CA LEU A 385 -11.95 2.51 22.61
C LEU A 385 -11.31 1.84 21.38
N PRO A 386 -12.07 1.24 20.43
CA PRO A 386 -11.49 0.65 19.22
C PRO A 386 -10.98 1.66 18.19
N GLY A 387 -11.19 2.96 18.39
CA GLY A 387 -10.84 4.02 17.44
C GLY A 387 -9.35 4.01 17.08
N GLY A 388 -9.05 4.11 15.78
CA GLY A 388 -7.70 3.94 15.23
C GLY A 388 -7.28 2.49 15.01
N ILE A 389 -8.04 1.51 15.48
CA ILE A 389 -7.76 0.08 15.32
C ILE A 389 -8.76 -0.58 14.37
N VAL A 390 -10.04 -0.59 14.76
CA VAL A 390 -11.12 -1.23 14.01
C VAL A 390 -12.45 -0.53 14.32
N ASP A 391 -13.26 -0.30 13.29
CA ASP A 391 -14.67 0.08 13.43
C ASP A 391 -15.55 -1.17 13.56
N LEU A 392 -15.79 -1.60 14.80
CA LEU A 392 -16.62 -2.76 15.10
C LEU A 392 -18.07 -2.64 14.60
N SER A 393 -18.54 -1.42 14.27
CA SER A 393 -19.90 -1.22 13.76
C SER A 393 -20.13 -1.81 12.37
N LYS A 394 -19.04 -2.16 11.67
CA LYS A 394 -19.06 -2.75 10.33
C LYS A 394 -19.03 -4.28 10.33
N VAL A 395 -18.76 -4.91 11.47
CA VAL A 395 -18.70 -6.37 11.58
C VAL A 395 -20.12 -6.95 11.61
N GLU A 396 -20.35 -8.07 10.93
CA GLU A 396 -21.65 -8.75 10.97
C GLU A 396 -22.03 -9.14 12.40
N GLY A 397 -23.31 -8.94 12.74
CA GLY A 397 -23.85 -9.18 14.08
C GLY A 397 -23.89 -7.93 14.98
N PHE A 398 -23.32 -6.81 14.54
CA PHE A 398 -23.32 -5.54 15.27
C PHE A 398 -24.68 -4.86 15.45
#